data_AF-A0A928A925-F1
#
_entry.id   AF-A0A928A925-F1
#
_cell.length_a   1.000
_cell.length_b   1.000
_cell.length_c   1.000
_cell.angle_alpha   90.00
_cell.angle_beta   90.00
_cell.angle_gamma   90.00
#
_symmetry.space_group_name_H-M   'P 1'
#
loop_
_entity.id
_entity.type
_entity.pdbx_description
1 polymer ?
#
loop_
_entity_poly.entity_id
_entity_poly.type
_entity_poly.pdbx_seq_one_letter_code
_entity_poly.pdbx_strand_id
1 'polypeptide(L)'
;MDYFDENKEVVDLEKKIFEEKYQKQMKAAKKVFLWMGLSFFIVGLIGTIIVLFIQPDIFFVGIPFAFVGLLFIIFGIALPEKANYEKYKKRIENGGYFNIYDMNARMAVLEEKNNILESKIKKLEDEIRKLK
;
A
#
# COMPACT_ATOMS: atom_id res chain seq x y z
N MET A 1 29.11 -9.18 21.94
CA MET A 1 28.10 -9.10 20.87
C MET A 1 28.29 -7.75 20.21
N ASP A 2 28.70 -7.73 18.95
CA ASP A 2 29.00 -6.49 18.21
C ASP A 2 27.70 -5.75 17.89
N TYR A 3 27.65 -4.47 18.27
CA TYR A 3 26.53 -3.54 18.01
C TYR A 3 26.16 -3.40 16.52
N PHE A 4 27.01 -3.89 15.60
CA PHE A 4 26.79 -3.85 14.16
C PHE A 4 25.95 -5.01 13.63
N ASP A 5 25.89 -6.16 14.32
CA ASP A 5 25.12 -7.33 13.87
C ASP A 5 23.63 -7.17 14.17
N GLU A 6 23.28 -6.63 15.34
CA GLU A 6 21.88 -6.39 15.75
C GLU A 6 21.20 -5.34 14.85
N ASN A 7 21.96 -4.38 14.33
CA ASN A 7 21.45 -3.35 13.43
C ASN A 7 21.16 -3.91 12.03
N LYS A 8 21.90 -4.95 11.60
CA LYS A 8 21.72 -5.58 10.29
C LYS A 8 20.50 -6.49 10.28
N GLU A 9 20.30 -7.31 11.33
CA GLU A 9 19.08 -8.12 11.49
C GLU A 9 17.82 -7.24 11.55
N VAL A 10 17.87 -6.12 12.28
CA VAL A 10 16.74 -5.19 12.36
C VAL A 10 16.45 -4.57 11.01
N VAL A 11 17.47 -4.13 10.25
CA VAL A 11 17.28 -3.57 8.90
C VAL A 11 16.74 -4.61 7.93
N ASP A 12 17.21 -5.86 7.99
CA ASP A 12 16.71 -6.94 7.14
C ASP A 12 15.26 -7.31 7.48
N LEU A 13 14.90 -7.31 8.77
CA LEU A 13 13.51 -7.50 9.22
C LEU A 13 12.60 -6.36 8.74
N GLU A 14 13.04 -5.11 8.89
CA GLU A 14 12.31 -3.94 8.38
C GLU A 14 12.08 -4.03 6.88
N LYS A 15 13.11 -4.38 6.12
CA LYS A 15 13.03 -4.55 4.67
C LYS A 15 12.02 -5.63 4.29
N LYS A 16 12.07 -6.78 4.96
CA LYS A 16 11.16 -7.91 4.71
C LYS A 16 9.70 -7.53 4.98
N ILE A 17 9.41 -6.95 6.14
CA ILE A 17 8.05 -6.53 6.52
C ILE A 17 7.55 -5.43 5.58
N PHE A 18 8.40 -4.46 5.25
CA PHE A 18 8.06 -3.40 4.30
C PHE A 18 7.71 -3.97 2.93
N GLU A 19 8.57 -4.82 2.37
CA GLU A 19 8.32 -5.45 1.07
C GLU A 19 7.03 -6.25 1.08
N GLU A 20 6.80 -7.08 2.11
CA GLU A 20 5.60 -7.93 2.17
C GLU A 20 4.30 -7.12 2.32
N LYS A 21 4.26 -6.17 3.27
CA LYS A 21 3.06 -5.37 3.54
C LYS A 21 2.80 -4.37 2.42
N TYR A 22 3.84 -3.71 1.90
CA TYR A 22 3.70 -2.77 0.79
C TYR A 22 3.23 -3.51 -0.47
N GLN A 23 3.77 -4.69 -0.77
CA GLN A 23 3.30 -5.53 -1.87
C GLN A 23 1.81 -5.87 -1.75
N LYS A 24 1.38 -6.28 -0.55
CA LYS A 24 -0.03 -6.61 -0.30
C LYS A 24 -0.94 -5.39 -0.50
N GLN A 25 -0.55 -4.25 0.04
CA GLN A 25 -1.29 -2.99 -0.12
C GLN A 25 -1.32 -2.52 -1.57
N MET A 26 -0.21 -2.65 -2.30
CA MET A 26 -0.11 -2.24 -3.69
C MET A 26 -0.94 -3.13 -4.62
N LYS A 27 -0.93 -4.44 -4.41
CA LYS A 27 -1.81 -5.38 -5.13
C LYS A 27 -3.28 -5.09 -4.86
N ALA A 28 -3.64 -4.80 -3.61
CA ALA A 28 -5.00 -4.41 -3.25
C ALA A 28 -5.41 -3.10 -3.93
N ALA A 29 -4.55 -2.07 -3.86
CA ALA A 29 -4.79 -0.78 -4.50
C ALA A 29 -4.95 -0.95 -6.02
N LYS A 30 -4.04 -1.65 -6.70
CA LYS A 30 -4.13 -1.96 -8.14
C LYS A 30 -5.47 -2.61 -8.49
N LYS A 31 -5.91 -3.59 -7.69
CA LYS A 31 -7.22 -4.23 -7.89
C LYS A 31 -8.37 -3.24 -7.71
N VAL A 32 -8.35 -2.39 -6.68
CA VAL A 32 -9.40 -1.37 -6.45
C VAL A 32 -9.47 -0.37 -7.60
N PHE A 33 -8.34 0.20 -8.02
CA PHE A 33 -8.25 1.14 -9.13
C PHE A 33 -8.78 0.52 -10.44
N LEU A 34 -8.42 -0.73 -10.73
CA LEU A 34 -8.89 -1.43 -11.93
C LEU A 34 -10.40 -1.70 -11.88
N TRP A 35 -10.95 -2.17 -10.75
CA TRP A 35 -12.38 -2.44 -10.62
C TRP A 35 -13.22 -1.16 -10.65
N MET A 36 -12.77 -0.09 -9.98
CA MET A 36 -13.41 1.22 -10.08
C MET A 36 -13.34 1.74 -11.51
N GLY A 37 -12.18 1.67 -12.14
CA GLY A 37 -12.03 2.13 -13.52
C GLY A 37 -12.94 1.38 -14.49
N LEU A 38 -13.03 0.06 -14.35
CA LEU A 38 -13.92 -0.76 -15.15
C LEU A 38 -15.40 -0.43 -14.90
N SER A 39 -15.82 -0.22 -13.65
CA SER A 39 -17.22 0.11 -13.35
C SER A 39 -17.62 1.47 -13.90
N PHE A 40 -16.80 2.51 -13.71
CA PHE A 40 -17.03 3.84 -14.29
C PHE A 40 -17.03 3.80 -15.82
N PHE A 41 -16.15 3.02 -16.43
CA PHE A 41 -16.10 2.85 -17.88
C PHE A 41 -17.36 2.20 -18.43
N ILE A 42 -17.81 1.10 -17.82
CA ILE A 42 -19.04 0.39 -18.22
C ILE A 42 -20.27 1.29 -18.05
N VAL A 43 -20.39 1.97 -16.89
CA VAL A 43 -21.51 2.89 -16.64
C VAL A 43 -21.51 4.04 -17.65
N GLY A 44 -20.34 4.59 -17.98
CA GLY A 44 -20.21 5.63 -19.00
C GLY A 44 -20.65 5.16 -20.39
N LEU A 45 -20.25 3.96 -20.81
CA LEU A 45 -20.66 3.38 -22.10
C LEU A 45 -22.16 3.08 -22.14
N ILE A 46 -22.69 2.37 -21.13
CA ILE A 46 -24.12 2.03 -21.05
C ILE A 46 -24.96 3.31 -20.99
N GLY A 47 -24.56 4.28 -20.16
CA GLY A 47 -25.22 5.58 -20.06
C GLY A 47 -25.23 6.31 -21.40
N THR A 48 -24.10 6.32 -22.12
CA THR A 48 -24.03 6.92 -23.47
C THR A 48 -25.00 6.24 -24.43
N ILE A 49 -25.03 4.90 -24.46
CA ILE A 49 -25.92 4.13 -25.35
C ILE A 49 -27.39 4.43 -25.02
N ILE A 50 -27.78 4.37 -23.74
CA ILE A 50 -29.15 4.62 -23.30
C ILE A 50 -29.57 6.05 -23.67
N VAL A 51 -28.74 7.04 -23.39
CA VAL A 51 -29.04 8.44 -23.70
C VAL A 51 -29.14 8.67 -25.20
N LEU A 52 -28.32 8.00 -26.01
CA LEU A 52 -28.39 8.07 -27.48
C LEU A 52 -29.77 7.63 -28.02
N PHE A 53 -30.42 6.65 -27.39
CA PHE A 53 -31.76 6.19 -27.78
C PHE A 53 -32.91 7.03 -27.22
N ILE A 54 -32.74 7.69 -26.07
CA ILE A 54 -33.82 8.43 -25.39
C ILE A 54 -33.75 9.93 -25.71
N GLN A 55 -32.57 10.54 -25.57
CA GLN A 55 -32.32 11.96 -25.74
C GLN A 55 -30.97 12.16 -26.43
N PRO A 56 -30.90 11.96 -27.76
CA PRO A 56 -29.65 12.01 -28.51
C PRO A 56 -28.94 13.35 -28.39
N ASP A 57 -29.66 14.44 -28.10
CA ASP A 57 -29.12 15.79 -27.97
C ASP A 57 -28.17 15.96 -26.75
N ILE A 58 -28.19 15.03 -25.79
CA ILE A 58 -27.35 15.03 -24.59
C ILE A 58 -26.48 13.78 -24.46
N PHE A 59 -26.22 13.07 -25.56
CA PHE A 59 -25.43 11.82 -25.57
C PHE A 59 -24.02 11.96 -24.95
N PHE A 60 -23.47 13.18 -24.92
CA PHE A 60 -22.17 13.49 -24.34
C PHE A 60 -22.09 13.30 -22.82
N VAL A 61 -23.22 13.15 -22.10
CA VAL A 61 -23.24 13.00 -20.63
C VAL A 61 -22.51 11.73 -20.15
N GLY A 62 -22.46 10.66 -20.94
CA GLY A 62 -21.75 9.43 -20.58
C GLY A 62 -20.23 9.47 -20.85
N ILE A 63 -19.75 10.40 -21.68
CA ILE A 63 -18.34 10.52 -22.07
C ILE A 63 -17.44 10.86 -20.87
N PRO A 64 -17.78 11.83 -19.98
CA PRO A 64 -16.99 12.10 -18.78
C PRO A 64 -16.82 10.88 -17.87
N PHE A 65 -17.86 10.06 -17.70
CA PHE A 65 -17.80 8.86 -16.87
C PHE A 65 -16.86 7.79 -17.48
N ALA A 66 -16.94 7.60 -18.80
CA ALA A 66 -16.02 6.70 -19.50
C ALA A 66 -14.57 7.19 -19.40
N PHE A 67 -14.35 8.50 -19.54
CA PHE A 67 -13.03 9.11 -19.41
C PHE A 67 -12.45 8.95 -17.99
N VAL A 68 -13.26 9.20 -16.96
CA VAL A 68 -12.88 8.99 -15.56
C VAL A 68 -12.53 7.51 -15.31
N GLY A 69 -13.33 6.58 -15.84
CA GLY A 69 -13.04 5.15 -15.77
C GLY A 69 -11.67 4.79 -16.37
N LEU A 70 -11.36 5.34 -17.54
CA LEU A 70 -10.05 5.20 -18.19
C LEU A 70 -8.91 5.73 -17.33
N LEU A 71 -9.06 6.89 -16.69
CA LEU A 71 -8.05 7.44 -15.79
C LEU A 71 -7.78 6.50 -14.60
N PHE A 72 -8.81 5.94 -13.98
CA PHE A 72 -8.65 4.96 -12.89
C PHE A 72 -7.91 3.69 -13.35
N ILE A 73 -8.18 3.20 -14.57
CA ILE A 73 -7.45 2.07 -15.15
C ILE A 73 -5.97 2.42 -15.33
N ILE A 74 -5.68 3.60 -15.91
CA ILE A 74 -4.31 4.07 -16.12
C ILE A 74 -3.57 4.20 -14.79
N PHE A 75 -4.20 4.79 -13.76
CA PHE A 75 -3.61 4.87 -12.43
C PHE A 75 -3.34 3.49 -11.83
N GLY A 76 -4.26 2.53 -11.98
CA GLY A 76 -4.07 1.16 -11.52
C GLY A 76 -2.88 0.46 -12.20
N ILE A 77 -2.67 0.70 -13.49
CA ILE A 77 -1.53 0.15 -14.24
C ILE A 77 -0.21 0.86 -13.87
N ALA A 78 -0.25 2.17 -13.63
CA ALA A 78 0.91 2.98 -13.27
C ALA A 78 1.43 2.69 -11.85
N LEU A 79 0.66 2.00 -11.00
CA LEU A 79 1.12 1.58 -9.69
C LEU A 79 2.29 0.58 -9.80
N PRO A 80 3.40 0.81 -9.07
CA PRO A 80 4.60 -0.01 -9.17
C PRO A 80 4.34 -1.44 -8.68
N GLU A 81 4.78 -2.44 -9.43
CA GLU A 81 4.62 -3.85 -9.04
C GLU A 81 5.55 -4.28 -7.91
N LYS A 82 6.62 -3.52 -7.64
CA LYS A 82 7.58 -3.82 -6.58
C LYS A 82 7.86 -2.65 -5.66
N ALA A 83 7.82 -2.96 -4.36
CA ALA A 83 8.35 -2.09 -3.32
C ALA A 83 9.87 -1.99 -3.49
N ASN A 84 10.43 -0.78 -3.39
CA ASN A 84 11.87 -0.59 -3.35
C ASN A 84 12.22 0.06 -2.00
N TYR A 85 12.72 -0.76 -1.07
CA TYR A 85 13.05 -0.33 0.29
C TYR A 85 14.13 0.77 0.32
N GLU A 86 15.13 0.71 -0.57
CA GLU A 86 16.17 1.76 -0.62
C GLU A 86 15.60 3.11 -1.08
N LYS A 87 14.73 3.09 -2.08
CA LYS A 87 14.05 4.29 -2.56
C LYS A 87 13.08 4.85 -1.51
N TYR A 88 12.49 3.98 -0.70
CA TYR A 88 11.70 4.35 0.47
C TYR A 88 12.57 5.01 1.56
N LYS A 89 13.67 4.35 1.96
CA LYS A 89 14.60 4.85 2.98
C LYS A 89 15.17 6.23 2.59
N LYS A 90 15.62 6.37 1.35
CA LYS A 90 16.16 7.63 0.82
C LYS A 90 15.13 8.77 0.78
N ARG A 91 13.84 8.48 0.53
CA ARG A 91 12.77 9.50 0.58
C ARG A 91 12.49 9.98 1.99
N ILE A 92 12.52 9.08 2.94
CA ILE A 92 12.33 9.40 4.35
C ILE A 92 13.49 10.28 4.84
N GLU A 93 14.72 9.87 4.55
CA GLU A 93 15.93 10.60 4.94
C GLU A 93 15.98 12.01 4.33
N ASN A 94 15.49 12.20 3.11
CA ASN A 94 15.61 13.47 2.38
C ASN A 94 14.46 14.48 2.58
N GLY A 95 13.39 14.16 3.30
CA GLY A 95 12.29 15.13 3.42
C GLY A 95 10.99 14.68 4.07
N GLY A 96 10.95 13.50 4.71
CA GLY A 96 9.85 13.11 5.59
C GLY A 96 8.46 12.98 4.95
N TYR A 97 8.32 13.04 3.61
CA TYR A 97 7.05 12.82 2.94
C TYR A 97 6.69 11.32 2.98
N PHE A 98 5.72 10.99 3.83
CA PHE A 98 5.12 9.66 3.89
C PHE A 98 3.82 9.67 3.09
N ASN A 99 3.70 8.80 2.09
CA ASN A 99 2.36 8.48 1.60
C ASN A 99 1.66 7.54 2.61
N ILE A 100 0.34 7.39 2.51
CA ILE A 100 -0.45 6.56 3.44
C ILE A 100 0.05 5.11 3.51
N TYR A 101 0.48 4.53 2.40
CA TYR A 101 1.06 3.19 2.31
C TYR A 101 2.44 3.10 3.00
N ASP A 102 3.27 4.14 2.84
CA ASP A 102 4.57 4.24 3.51
C ASP A 102 4.41 4.31 5.04
N MET A 103 3.37 5.01 5.51
CA MET A 103 3.03 5.13 6.92
C MET A 103 2.47 3.82 7.50
N ASN A 104 1.58 3.14 6.77
CA ASN A 104 1.04 1.84 7.16
C ASN A 104 2.14 0.77 7.23
N ALA A 105 3.08 0.77 6.29
CA ALA A 105 4.20 -0.16 6.31
C ALA A 105 5.12 0.10 7.53
N ARG A 106 5.32 1.37 7.89
CA ARG A 106 6.07 1.76 9.10
C ARG A 106 5.39 1.35 10.39
N MET A 107 4.06 1.53 10.48
CA MET A 107 3.27 1.08 11.61
C MET A 107 3.38 -0.42 11.81
N ALA A 108 3.28 -1.20 10.72
CA ALA A 108 3.45 -2.66 10.80
C ALA A 108 4.85 -3.06 11.30
N VAL A 109 5.91 -2.37 10.87
CA VAL A 109 7.27 -2.57 11.38
C VAL A 109 7.37 -2.26 12.87
N LEU A 110 6.80 -1.14 13.31
CA LEU A 110 6.84 -0.73 14.72
C LEU A 110 6.06 -1.71 15.62
N GLU A 111 4.90 -2.17 15.15
CA GLU A 111 4.08 -3.18 15.84
C GLU A 111 4.86 -4.50 16.02
N GLU A 112 5.56 -4.95 14.98
CA GLU A 112 6.36 -6.17 15.05
C GLU A 112 7.58 -6.03 15.97
N LYS A 113 8.26 -4.87 15.94
CA LYS A 113 9.32 -4.57 16.92
C LYS A 113 8.79 -4.59 18.36
N ASN A 114 7.59 -4.06 18.59
CA ASN A 114 7.00 -4.04 19.91
C ASN A 114 6.72 -5.48 20.42
N ASN A 115 6.16 -6.34 19.56
CA ASN A 115 5.94 -7.76 19.90
C ASN A 115 7.25 -8.50 20.22
N ILE A 116 8.32 -8.24 19.47
CA ILE A 116 9.63 -8.83 19.76
C ILE A 116 10.14 -8.37 21.13
N LEU A 117 10.03 -7.07 21.43
CA LEU A 117 10.46 -6.51 22.70
C LEU A 117 9.65 -7.06 23.87
N GLU A 118 8.32 -7.15 23.75
CA GLU A 118 7.46 -7.78 24.76
C GLU A 118 7.85 -9.24 25.00
N SER A 119 8.16 -9.99 23.94
CA SER A 119 8.61 -11.39 24.08
C SER A 119 9.96 -11.50 24.80
N LYS A 120 10.90 -10.58 24.54
CA LYS A 120 12.20 -10.53 25.21
C LYS A 120 12.03 -10.18 26.69
N ILE A 121 11.18 -9.19 27.02
CA ILE A 121 10.87 -8.82 28.40
C ILE A 121 10.29 -10.01 29.16
N LYS A 122 9.30 -10.70 28.58
CA LYS A 122 8.68 -11.86 29.23
C LYS A 122 9.67 -13.00 29.50
N LYS A 123 10.58 -13.28 28.57
CA LYS A 123 11.65 -14.27 28.78
C LYS A 123 12.58 -13.86 29.93
N LEU A 124 12.98 -12.59 29.99
CA LEU A 124 13.83 -12.08 31.06
C LEU A 124 13.12 -12.14 32.42
N GLU A 125 11.82 -11.81 32.48
CA GLU A 125 11.02 -11.93 33.71
C GLU A 125 10.93 -13.38 34.19
N ASP A 126 10.73 -14.34 33.28
CA ASP A 126 10.69 -15.76 33.60
C ASP A 126 12.06 -16.29 34.07
N GLU A 127 13.16 -15.82 33.48
CA GLU A 127 14.52 -16.15 33.91
C GLU A 127 14.83 -15.59 35.30
N ILE A 128 14.49 -14.32 35.57
CA ILE A 128 14.64 -13.71 36.90
C ILE A 128 13.81 -14.45 37.94
N ARG A 129 12.58 -14.87 37.58
CA ARG A 129 11.72 -15.65 38.48
C ARG A 129 12.31 -17.02 38.83
N LYS A 130 13.03 -17.66 37.91
CA LYS A 130 13.71 -18.95 38.16
C LYS A 130 14.98 -18.82 39.03
N LEU A 131 15.54 -17.62 39.11
CA LEU A 131 16.73 -17.30 39.91
C LEU A 131 16.40 -16.82 41.33
N LYS A 132 15.11 -16.62 41.66
CA LYS A 132 14.59 -16.33 42.99
C LYS A 132 14.01 -17.58 43.64
#